data_AF-A0A2H9QI13-F1
#
_entry.id   AF-A0A2H9QI13-F1
#
_cell.length_a   1.000
_cell.length_b   1.000
_cell.length_c   1.000
_cell.angle_alpha   90.00
_cell.angle_beta   90.00
_cell.angle_gamma   90.00
#
_symmetry.space_group_name_H-M   'P 1'
#
loop_
_entity.id
_entity.type
_entity.pdbx_description
1 polymer ?
#
loop_
_entity_poly.entity_id
_entity_poly.type
_entity_poly.pdbx_seq_one_letter_code
_entity_poly.pdbx_strand_id
1 'polypeptide(L)'
;MSLEGAVQIKFYADERNFEIESGLTKEGQCSIIENFLRRQAGAGEDNSESNKKEVYIITLKWNPSNDNISAYDNTGNKGLRDGILSYVLSNFY
;
A
#
# COMPACT_ATOMS: atom_id res chain seq x y z
N MET A 1 24.82 4.36 1.18
CA MET A 1 23.64 5.25 1.32
C MET A 1 22.43 4.34 1.36
N SER A 2 21.90 4.06 2.55
CA SER A 2 20.76 3.16 2.72
C SER A 2 19.51 3.96 2.38
N LEU A 3 19.02 3.84 1.15
CA LEU A 3 17.71 4.39 0.79
C LEU A 3 16.67 3.60 1.58
N GLU A 4 16.12 4.21 2.63
CA GLU A 4 14.89 3.75 3.24
C GLU A 4 13.82 3.78 2.14
N GLY A 5 13.40 2.59 1.68
CA GLY A 5 12.43 2.48 0.59
C GLY A 5 11.02 2.77 1.09
N ALA A 6 10.43 3.87 0.65
CA ALA A 6 9.03 4.20 0.95
C ALA A 6 8.23 4.35 -0.34
N VAL A 7 6.99 3.87 -0.30
CA VAL A 7 5.99 4.04 -1.36
C VAL A 7 4.77 4.67 -0.72
N GLN A 8 4.45 5.90 -1.11
CA GLN A 8 3.20 6.54 -0.75
C GLN A 8 2.26 6.49 -1.95
N ILE A 9 1.04 6.04 -1.72
CA ILE A 9 -0.02 5.92 -2.70
C ILE A 9 -1.14 6.85 -2.26
N LYS A 10 -1.55 7.73 -3.17
CA LYS A 10 -2.73 8.56 -3.03
C LYS A 10 -3.78 8.05 -4.01
N PHE A 11 -4.86 7.48 -3.51
CA PHE A 11 -5.94 6.89 -4.31
C PHE A 11 -7.18 7.78 -4.28
N TYR A 12 -7.68 8.14 -5.46
CA TYR A 12 -8.86 8.98 -5.66
C TYR A 12 -10.06 8.07 -5.97
N ALA A 13 -10.97 7.94 -5.01
CA ALA A 13 -12.04 6.93 -5.04
C ALA A 13 -13.04 7.13 -6.18
N ASP A 14 -13.40 8.39 -6.45
CA ASP A 14 -14.41 8.74 -7.46
C ASP A 14 -13.89 8.49 -8.89
N GLU A 15 -12.61 8.77 -9.13
CA GLU A 15 -11.96 8.62 -10.44
C GLU A 15 -11.36 7.23 -10.64
N ARG A 16 -11.26 6.43 -9.57
CA ARG A 16 -10.52 5.15 -9.54
C ARG A 16 -9.10 5.26 -10.09
N ASN A 17 -8.46 6.37 -9.77
CA ASN A 17 -7.09 6.67 -10.19
C ASN A 17 -6.18 6.78 -8.98
N PHE A 18 -4.87 6.71 -9.20
CA PHE A 18 -3.89 6.83 -8.15
C PHE A 18 -2.61 7.54 -8.59
N GLU A 19 -1.96 8.16 -7.61
CA GLU A 19 -0.63 8.72 -7.74
C GLU A 19 0.30 7.98 -6.78
N ILE A 20 1.54 7.76 -7.23
CA ILE A 20 2.59 7.14 -6.42
C ILE A 20 3.74 8.11 -6.24
N GLU A 21 4.06 8.40 -4.99
CA GLU A 21 5.27 9.11 -4.60
C GLU A 21 6.25 8.10 -3.98
N SER A 22 7.41 7.90 -4.62
CA SER A 22 8.42 6.97 -4.16
C SER A 22 9.81 7.34 -4.67
N GLY A 23 10.83 7.10 -3.85
CA GLY A 23 12.24 7.12 -4.27
C GLY A 23 12.71 5.82 -4.92
N LEU A 24 11.81 4.85 -5.14
CA LEU A 24 12.11 3.54 -5.69
C LEU A 24 11.76 3.45 -7.19
N THR A 25 12.42 2.54 -7.90
CA THR A 25 12.04 2.19 -9.27
C THR A 25 10.67 1.51 -9.29
N LYS A 26 10.05 1.41 -10.47
CA LYS A 26 8.76 0.71 -10.65
C LYS A 26 8.82 -0.73 -10.13
N GLU A 27 9.92 -1.43 -10.37
CA GLU A 27 10.14 -2.80 -9.88
C GLU A 27 10.23 -2.84 -8.35
N GLY A 28 10.90 -1.86 -7.74
CA GLY A 28 10.97 -1.73 -6.29
C GLY A 28 9.61 -1.44 -5.66
N GLN A 29 8.81 -0.58 -6.30
CA GLN A 29 7.43 -0.30 -5.89
C GLN A 29 6.56 -1.55 -5.96
N CYS A 30 6.59 -2.28 -7.09
CA CYS A 30 5.89 -3.56 -7.26
C CYS A 30 6.28 -4.55 -6.15
N SER A 31 7.58 -4.73 -5.93
CA SER A 31 8.11 -5.68 -4.96
C SER A 31 7.65 -5.39 -3.54
N ILE A 32 7.65 -4.12 -3.11
CA ILE A 32 7.18 -3.75 -1.77
C ILE A 32 5.68 -4.01 -1.63
N ILE A 33 4.87 -3.60 -2.61
CA ILE A 33 3.41 -3.78 -2.55
C ILE A 33 3.06 -5.27 -2.55
N GLU A 34 3.68 -6.06 -3.44
CA GLU A 34 3.45 -7.49 -3.54
C GLU A 34 3.87 -8.23 -2.26
N ASN A 35 5.07 -7.94 -1.73
CA ASN A 35 5.54 -8.56 -0.49
C ASN A 35 4.65 -8.20 0.70
N PHE A 36 4.16 -6.96 0.76
CA PHE A 36 3.20 -6.56 1.78
C PHE A 36 1.90 -7.35 1.69
N LEU A 37 1.27 -7.40 0.51
CA LEU A 37 0.01 -8.12 0.27
C LEU A 37 0.14 -9.62 0.60
N ARG A 38 1.25 -10.25 0.21
CA ARG A 38 1.53 -11.66 0.56
C ARG A 38 1.59 -11.90 2.07
N ARG A 39 2.09 -10.93 2.85
CA ARG A 39 2.13 -11.02 4.33
C ARG A 39 0.77 -10.76 4.98
N GLN A 40 -0.15 -10.07 4.29
CA GLN A 40 -1.52 -9.89 4.77
C GLN A 40 -2.41 -11.11 4.49
N ALA A 41 -2.01 -12.00 3.56
CA ALA A 41 -2.72 -13.25 3.31
C ALA A 41 -2.76 -14.10 4.59
N GLY A 42 -3.96 -14.28 5.15
CA GLY A 42 -4.15 -15.02 6.40
C GLY A 42 -3.99 -14.20 7.69
N ALA A 43 -3.85 -12.87 7.60
CA ALA A 43 -3.73 -11.97 8.77
C ALA A 43 -5.04 -11.77 9.57
N GLY A 44 -6.06 -12.58 9.29
CA GLY A 44 -7.38 -12.53 9.93
C GLY A 44 -8.32 -11.49 9.31
N GLU A 45 -9.59 -11.60 9.68
CA GLU A 45 -10.64 -10.68 9.23
C GLU A 45 -10.59 -9.37 10.04
N ASP A 46 -10.72 -8.24 9.34
CA ASP A 46 -10.88 -6.93 9.95
C ASP A 46 -12.35 -6.50 9.83
N ASN A 47 -13.05 -6.54 10.95
CA ASN A 47 -14.47 -6.18 11.06
C ASN A 47 -14.69 -4.67 11.27
N SER A 48 -13.63 -3.87 11.21
CA SER A 48 -13.74 -2.41 11.31
C SER A 48 -14.44 -1.84 10.07
N GLU A 49 -15.20 -0.77 10.24
CA GLU A 49 -15.82 -0.07 9.12
C GLU A 49 -14.78 0.68 8.30
N SER A 50 -14.92 0.66 6.98
CA SER A 50 -14.14 1.50 6.09
C SER A 50 -14.47 2.98 6.32
N ASN A 51 -13.44 3.82 6.36
CA ASN A 51 -13.62 5.26 6.27
C ASN A 51 -14.18 5.59 4.89
N LYS A 52 -15.23 6.41 4.84
CA LYS A 52 -15.76 6.96 3.58
C LYS A 52 -15.01 8.25 3.26
N LYS A 53 -14.06 8.20 2.33
CA LYS A 53 -13.24 9.35 1.92
C LYS A 53 -13.13 9.38 0.40
N GLU A 54 -13.03 10.60 -0.15
CA GLU A 54 -12.73 10.80 -1.56
C GLU A 54 -11.28 10.42 -1.89
N VAL A 55 -10.37 10.62 -0.93
CA VAL A 55 -8.94 10.35 -1.08
C VAL A 55 -8.42 9.47 0.06
N TYR A 56 -7.79 8.36 -0.33
CA TYR A 56 -7.07 7.48 0.57
C TYR A 56 -5.57 7.64 0.41
N ILE A 57 -4.86 7.61 1.53
CA ILE A 57 -3.40 7.68 1.59
C ILE A 57 -2.91 6.39 2.22
N ILE A 58 -2.03 5.67 1.54
CA ILE A 58 -1.40 4.45 2.02
C ILE A 58 0.11 4.63 1.86
N THR A 59 0.87 4.46 2.93
CA THR A 59 2.33 4.53 2.92
C THR A 59 2.90 3.19 3.36
N LEU A 60 3.67 2.56 2.47
CA LEU A 60 4.45 1.37 2.78
C LEU A 60 5.91 1.77 2.97
N LYS A 61 6.49 1.46 4.13
CA LYS A 61 7.90 1.71 4.45
C LYS A 61 8.62 0.38 4.65
N TRP A 62 9.61 0.09 3.82
CA TRP A 62 10.50 -1.04 4.01
C TRP A 62 11.64 -0.67 4.96
N ASN A 63 11.83 -1.51 5.98
CA ASN A 63 12.87 -1.39 6.98
C ASN A 63 13.95 -2.44 6.68
N PRO A 64 15.09 -2.06 6.07
CA PRO A 64 16.10 -3.03 5.64
C PRO A 64 16.80 -3.74 6.80
N SER A 65 16.74 -3.19 8.02
CA SER A 65 17.38 -3.77 9.21
C SER A 65 16.73 -5.09 9.66
N ASN A 66 15.46 -5.30 9.37
CA ASN A 66 14.70 -6.47 9.79
C ASN A 66 13.79 -7.04 8.69
N ASP A 67 13.97 -6.56 7.46
CA ASP A 67 13.16 -6.90 6.29
C ASP A 67 11.64 -6.74 6.52
N ASN A 68 11.24 -5.85 7.42
CA ASN A 68 9.83 -5.61 7.71
C ASN A 68 9.26 -4.50 6.81
N ILE A 69 7.98 -4.62 6.46
CA ILE A 69 7.25 -3.57 5.73
C ILE A 69 6.17 -3.06 6.67
N SER A 70 6.30 -1.80 7.09
CA SER A 70 5.29 -1.12 7.88
C SER A 70 4.29 -0.43 6.94
N ALA A 71 3.00 -0.49 7.28
CA ALA A 71 1.95 0.23 6.57
C ALA A 71 1.31 1.29 7.47
N TYR A 72 1.11 2.48 6.91
CA TYR A 72 0.33 3.56 7.51
C TYR A 72 -0.73 3.96 6.50
N ASP A 73 -1.99 3.98 6.91
CA ASP A 73 -3.08 4.33 6.02
C ASP A 73 -4.23 5.02 6.75
N ASN A 74 -5.10 5.67 5.97
CA ASN A 74 -6.30 6.33 6.47
C ASN A 74 -7.60 5.65 6.02
N THR A 75 -7.54 4.38 5.62
CA THR A 75 -8.68 3.65 5.03
C THR A 75 -9.68 3.16 6.07
N GLY A 76 -9.27 3.05 7.33
CA GLY A 76 -10.14 2.62 8.43
C GLY A 76 -10.32 1.10 8.54
N ASN A 77 -10.07 0.35 7.46
CA ASN A 77 -10.05 -1.10 7.49
C ASN A 77 -9.03 -1.72 6.52
N LYS A 78 -8.46 -2.86 6.92
CA LYS A 78 -7.46 -3.59 6.12
C LYS A 78 -7.99 -4.04 4.76
N GLY A 79 -9.28 -4.41 4.69
CA GLY A 79 -9.89 -4.88 3.44
C GLY A 79 -9.85 -3.83 2.33
N LEU A 80 -10.18 -2.57 2.65
CA LEU A 80 -10.11 -1.48 1.67
C LEU A 80 -8.65 -1.17 1.29
N ARG A 81 -7.75 -1.08 2.27
CA ARG A 81 -6.31 -0.90 2.03
C ARG A 81 -5.76 -1.95 1.08
N ASP A 82 -5.99 -3.22 1.37
CA ASP A 82 -5.43 -4.33 0.60
C ASP A 82 -6.07 -4.41 -0.80
N GLY A 83 -7.36 -4.08 -0.91
CA GLY A 83 -8.04 -3.93 -2.20
C GLY A 83 -7.45 -2.82 -3.08
N ILE A 84 -7.18 -1.63 -2.50
CA ILE A 84 -6.53 -0.52 -3.22
C ILE A 84 -5.11 -0.92 -3.64
N LEU A 85 -4.33 -1.51 -2.75
CA LEU A 85 -2.98 -1.98 -3.05
C LEU A 85 -2.96 -3.03 -4.17
N SER A 86 -3.91 -3.96 -4.16
CA SER A 86 -4.05 -4.96 -5.22
C SER A 86 -4.43 -4.31 -6.56
N TYR A 87 -5.30 -3.30 -6.55
CA TYR A 87 -5.63 -2.55 -7.76
C TYR A 87 -4.42 -1.82 -8.33
N VAL A 88 -3.65 -1.13 -7.48
CA VAL A 88 -2.41 -0.45 -7.88
C VAL A 88 -1.42 -1.44 -8.48
N LEU A 89 -1.21 -2.59 -7.83
CA LEU A 89 -0.30 -3.63 -8.32
C LEU A 89 -0.74 -4.17 -9.69
N SER A 90 -2.03 -4.36 -9.92
CA SER A 90 -2.56 -4.83 -11.22
C SER A 90 -2.34 -3.84 -12.37
N ASN A 91 -2.22 -2.53 -12.07
CA ASN A 91 -1.95 -1.49 -13.07
C ASN A 91 -0.45 -1.34 -13.39
N PHE A 92 0.43 -2.09 -12.72
CA PHE A 92 1.84 -2.14 -13.08
C PHE A 92 2.14 -3.13 -14.22
N TYR A 93 1.26 -4.12 -14.44
CA TYR A 93 1.36 -5.16 -15.48
C TYR A 93 0.46 -4.83 -16.67
#